data_AF-A0A9R0VQ05-F1
#
_entry.id   AF-A0A9R0VQ05-F1
#
_cell.length_a   1.000
_cell.length_b   1.000
_cell.length_c   1.000
_cell.angle_alpha   90.00
_cell.angle_beta   90.00
_cell.angle_gamma   90.00
#
_symmetry.space_group_name_H-M   'P 1'
#
loop_
_entity.id
_entity.type
_entity.pdbx_description
1 polymer ?
#
loop_
_entity_poly.entity_id
_entity_poly.type
_entity_poly.pdbx_seq_one_letter_code
_entity_poly.pdbx_strand_id
1 'polypeptide(L)'
;MSSWEDEDSAAASAAATTDVELLKRAWRNEKAAPEILHFDSALVSRAREQIQLLEETLDDFTDNGVDDLVVSLYQMDLDRTLFLLRSYLRLRLQKIEKYMAHIANSEDLLSRLSQQEQRFAKSCKEIMEKHLEQSVLSKLPYGYDSVTRQSLSSTEDDMVNL
;
A
#
# COMPACT_ATOMS: atom_id res chain seq x y z
N MET A 1 46.94 2.21 24.94
CA MET A 1 46.09 3.33 24.47
C MET A 1 45.92 3.16 22.97
N SER A 2 45.03 2.26 22.55
CA SER A 2 44.55 2.05 21.17
C SER A 2 43.60 0.85 21.24
N SER A 3 42.37 1.11 21.68
CA SER A 3 41.30 0.10 21.77
C SER A 3 39.91 0.77 21.77
N TRP A 4 39.83 2.05 21.40
CA TRP A 4 38.62 2.85 21.44
C TRP A 4 38.29 3.49 20.08
N GLU A 5 39.08 3.22 19.03
CA GLU A 5 38.86 3.75 17.68
C GLU A 5 38.18 2.72 16.75
N ASP A 6 38.10 1.44 17.16
CA ASP A 6 37.48 0.38 16.35
C ASP A 6 35.97 0.20 16.60
N GLU A 7 35.44 0.63 17.75
CA GLU A 7 34.00 0.52 18.05
C GLU A 7 33.16 1.60 17.34
N ASP A 8 33.73 2.77 17.05
CA ASP A 8 33.04 3.86 16.34
C ASP A 8 32.92 3.60 14.82
N SER A 9 33.84 2.78 14.27
CA SER A 9 33.79 2.35 12.86
C SER A 9 32.71 1.28 12.61
N ALA A 10 32.48 0.38 13.58
CA ALA A 10 31.41 -0.61 13.50
C ALA A 10 30.01 0.03 13.61
N ALA A 11 29.87 1.14 14.35
CA ALA A 11 28.62 1.91 14.44
C ALA A 11 28.37 2.79 13.19
N ALA A 12 29.43 3.28 12.53
CA ALA A 12 29.32 3.99 11.25
C ALA A 12 28.89 3.09 10.06
N SER A 13 29.02 1.77 10.24
CA SER A 13 28.46 0.71 9.39
C SER A 13 27.06 0.25 9.85
N ALA A 14 26.32 1.06 10.62
CA ALA A 14 24.87 0.93 10.71
C ALA A 14 24.28 1.30 9.34
N ALA A 15 24.27 0.29 8.46
CA ALA A 15 23.87 0.29 7.06
C ALA A 15 22.89 1.41 6.71
N ALA A 16 23.26 2.27 5.76
CA ALA A 16 22.31 3.08 5.03
C ALA A 16 21.25 2.12 4.47
N THR A 17 20.11 2.02 5.16
CA THR A 17 19.09 1.03 4.83
C THR A 17 18.56 1.44 3.47
N THR A 18 18.69 0.56 2.48
CA THR A 18 18.26 0.88 1.12
C THR A 18 16.74 1.09 1.10
N ASP A 19 16.24 1.93 0.19
CA ASP A 19 14.79 2.11 0.03
C ASP A 19 14.10 0.77 -0.29
N VAL A 20 14.80 -0.16 -0.94
CA VAL A 20 14.31 -1.54 -1.17
C VAL A 20 14.12 -2.30 0.15
N GLU A 21 15.04 -2.19 1.11
CA GLU A 21 14.91 -2.83 2.43
C GLU A 21 13.80 -2.19 3.27
N LEU A 22 13.68 -0.86 3.23
CA LEU A 22 12.58 -0.13 3.86
C LEU A 22 11.24 -0.57 3.27
N LEU A 23 11.13 -0.70 1.94
CA LEU A 23 9.94 -1.17 1.26
C LEU A 23 9.63 -2.63 1.60
N LYS A 24 10.64 -3.51 1.68
CA LYS A 24 10.46 -4.89 2.16
C LYS A 24 9.91 -4.94 3.58
N ARG A 25 10.38 -4.04 4.46
CA ARG A 25 9.87 -3.92 5.84
C ARG A 25 8.43 -3.44 5.86
N ALA A 26 8.12 -2.36 5.13
CA ALA A 26 6.76 -1.83 5.01
C ALA A 26 5.80 -2.91 4.48
N TRP A 27 6.20 -3.64 3.44
CA TRP A 27 5.43 -4.75 2.87
C TRP A 27 5.15 -5.87 3.87
N ARG A 28 6.18 -6.33 4.61
CA ARG A 28 5.99 -7.37 5.64
C ARG A 28 5.09 -6.91 6.78
N ASN A 29 5.27 -5.67 7.24
CA ASN A 29 4.45 -5.09 8.30
C ASN A 29 2.99 -4.97 7.85
N GLU A 30 2.76 -4.46 6.64
CA GLU A 30 1.42 -4.37 6.08
C GLU A 30 0.78 -5.76 5.96
N LYS A 31 1.54 -6.78 5.55
CA LYS A 31 1.02 -8.15 5.43
C LYS A 31 0.64 -8.78 6.77
N ALA A 32 1.36 -8.43 7.84
CA ALA A 32 1.13 -8.97 9.17
C ALA A 32 0.09 -8.19 9.98
N ALA A 33 -0.14 -6.90 9.67
CA ALA A 33 -1.07 -6.07 10.40
C ALA A 33 -2.54 -6.39 10.04
N PRO A 34 -3.45 -6.49 11.02
CA PRO A 34 -4.87 -6.67 10.76
C PRO A 34 -5.54 -5.40 10.21
N GLU A 35 -5.02 -4.23 10.60
CA GLU A 35 -5.47 -2.91 10.16
C GLU A 35 -4.55 -2.30 9.10
N ILE A 36 -5.01 -1.24 8.43
CA ILE A 36 -4.23 -0.49 7.45
C ILE A 36 -3.18 0.37 8.18
N LEU A 37 -1.93 0.28 7.74
CA LEU A 37 -0.84 1.09 8.28
C LEU A 37 -0.73 2.45 7.57
N HIS A 38 0.09 3.35 8.12
CA HIS A 38 0.36 4.65 7.50
C HIS A 38 1.05 4.48 6.15
N PHE A 39 0.54 5.17 5.13
CA PHE A 39 1.14 5.23 3.81
C PHE A 39 2.42 6.09 3.84
N ASP A 40 3.57 5.45 3.67
CA ASP A 40 4.84 6.17 3.50
C ASP A 40 4.99 6.67 2.06
N SER A 41 4.47 7.88 1.81
CA SER A 41 4.51 8.51 0.48
C SER A 41 5.92 8.82 0.01
N ALA A 42 6.81 9.20 0.93
CA ALA A 42 8.19 9.53 0.61
C ALA A 42 8.95 8.28 0.16
N LEU A 43 8.81 7.17 0.88
CA LEU A 43 9.42 5.88 0.50
C LEU A 43 8.90 5.39 -0.85
N VAL A 44 7.58 5.44 -1.08
CA VAL A 44 6.98 5.00 -2.35
C VAL A 44 7.43 5.89 -3.51
N SER A 45 7.58 7.20 -3.32
CA SER A 45 8.10 8.11 -4.35
C SER A 45 9.53 7.76 -4.72
N ARG A 46 10.42 7.68 -3.72
CA ARG A 46 11.84 7.34 -3.96
C ARG A 46 12.00 5.97 -4.61
N ALA A 47 11.23 4.97 -4.18
CA ALA A 47 11.26 3.64 -4.79
C ALA A 47 10.81 3.67 -6.27
N ARG A 48 9.82 4.50 -6.63
CA ARG A 48 9.41 4.69 -8.03
C ARG A 48 10.48 5.39 -8.86
N GLU A 49 11.09 6.43 -8.32
CA GLU A 49 12.18 7.16 -8.98
C GLU A 49 13.39 6.24 -9.22
N GLN A 50 13.76 5.40 -8.24
CA GLN A 50 14.83 4.41 -8.40
C GLN A 50 14.52 3.36 -9.45
N ILE A 51 13.27 2.88 -9.51
CA ILE A 51 12.81 1.94 -10.53
C ILE A 51 12.93 2.58 -11.92
N GLN A 52 12.47 3.83 -12.07
CA GLN A 52 12.53 4.54 -13.34
C GLN A 52 13.97 4.77 -13.80
N LEU A 53 14.86 5.19 -12.90
CA LEU A 53 16.28 5.37 -13.22
C LEU A 53 16.93 4.05 -13.66
N LEU A 54 16.54 2.94 -13.03
CA LEU A 54 17.04 1.61 -13.37
C LEU A 54 16.53 1.12 -14.73
N GLU A 55 15.27 1.44 -15.08
CA GLU A 55 14.70 1.22 -16.42
C GLU A 55 15.52 1.99 -17.47
N GLU A 56 15.74 3.28 -17.27
CA GLU A 56 16.55 4.12 -18.18
C GLU A 56 18.00 3.60 -18.32
N THR A 57 18.61 3.19 -17.22
CA THR A 57 19.97 2.61 -17.24
C THR A 57 20.04 1.30 -18.03
N LEU A 58 18.97 0.49 -17.99
CA LEU A 58 18.92 -0.78 -18.69
C LEU A 58 18.75 -0.60 -20.20
N ASP A 59 17.96 0.41 -20.60
CA ASP A 59 17.84 0.82 -21.99
C ASP A 59 19.22 1.27 -22.52
N ASP A 60 19.94 2.10 -21.76
CA ASP A 60 21.30 2.53 -22.10
C ASP A 60 22.28 1.34 -22.22
N PHE A 61 22.20 0.36 -21.31
CA PHE A 61 23.07 -0.83 -21.39
C PHE A 61 22.82 -1.65 -22.65
N THR A 62 21.56 -1.75 -23.06
CA THR A 62 21.16 -2.45 -24.27
C THR A 62 21.68 -1.74 -25.52
N ASP A 63 21.56 -0.40 -25.57
CA ASP A 63 22.02 0.41 -26.70
C ASP A 63 23.54 0.46 -26.83
N ASN A 64 24.26 0.43 -25.70
CA ASN A 64 25.72 0.48 -25.66
C ASN A 64 26.40 -0.90 -25.79
N GLY A 65 25.64 -1.98 -25.96
CA GLY A 65 26.18 -3.34 -26.14
C GLY A 65 26.90 -3.87 -24.92
N VAL A 66 26.40 -3.57 -23.71
CA VAL A 66 26.88 -4.17 -22.46
C VAL A 66 26.60 -5.68 -22.48
N ASP A 67 27.44 -6.44 -21.77
CA ASP A 67 27.32 -7.90 -21.70
C ASP A 67 25.91 -8.39 -21.28
N ASP A 68 25.36 -9.33 -22.05
CA ASP A 68 23.99 -9.84 -21.88
C ASP A 68 23.72 -10.39 -20.47
N LEU A 69 24.72 -10.99 -19.81
CA LEU A 69 24.56 -11.52 -18.46
C LEU A 69 24.39 -10.39 -17.44
N VAL A 70 25.11 -9.28 -17.62
CA VAL A 70 24.99 -8.09 -16.77
C VAL A 70 23.60 -7.46 -16.96
N VAL A 71 23.16 -7.28 -18.21
CA VAL A 71 21.81 -6.77 -18.52
C VAL A 71 20.73 -7.65 -17.86
N SER A 72 20.85 -8.98 -18.00
CA SER A 72 19.91 -9.93 -17.40
C SER A 72 19.85 -9.85 -15.87
N LEU A 73 20.99 -9.65 -15.21
CA LEU A 73 21.05 -9.51 -13.75
C LEU A 73 20.30 -8.24 -13.29
N TYR A 74 20.55 -7.12 -13.96
CA TYR A 74 19.89 -5.85 -13.65
C TYR A 74 18.37 -5.93 -13.91
N GLN A 75 17.95 -6.53 -15.02
CA GLN A 75 16.53 -6.78 -15.30
C GLN A 75 15.87 -7.62 -14.20
N MET A 76 16.51 -8.69 -13.73
CA MET A 76 15.96 -9.53 -12.68
C MET A 76 15.76 -8.75 -11.37
N ASP A 77 16.71 -7.87 -11.00
CA ASP A 77 16.60 -7.07 -9.78
C ASP A 77 15.56 -5.94 -9.92
N LEU A 78 15.42 -5.36 -11.11
CA LEU A 78 14.33 -4.46 -11.46
C LEU A 78 12.97 -5.16 -11.30
N ASP A 79 12.81 -6.35 -11.88
CA ASP A 79 11.57 -7.14 -11.82
C ASP A 79 11.18 -7.47 -10.38
N ARG A 80 12.17 -7.86 -9.56
CA ARG A 80 11.97 -8.13 -8.12
C ARG A 80 11.49 -6.89 -7.36
N THR A 81 12.07 -5.73 -7.65
CA THR A 81 11.74 -4.47 -6.98
C THR A 81 10.36 -3.97 -7.41
N LEU A 82 10.05 -4.06 -8.71
CA LEU A 82 8.73 -3.80 -9.27
C LEU A 82 7.67 -4.72 -8.67
N PHE A 83 7.94 -6.02 -8.57
CA PHE A 83 7.04 -6.98 -7.93
C PHE A 83 6.76 -6.58 -6.49
N LEU A 84 7.80 -6.25 -5.71
CA LEU A 84 7.66 -5.85 -4.32
C LEU A 84 6.78 -4.61 -4.15
N LEU A 85 7.04 -3.55 -4.92
CA LEU A 85 6.24 -2.32 -4.88
C LEU A 85 4.78 -2.58 -5.27
N ARG A 86 4.56 -3.32 -6.37
CA ARG A 86 3.22 -3.68 -6.82
C ARG A 86 2.49 -4.56 -5.80
N SER A 87 3.18 -5.51 -5.17
CA SER A 87 2.61 -6.37 -4.13
C SER A 87 2.19 -5.56 -2.90
N TYR A 88 3.02 -4.62 -2.45
CA TYR A 88 2.70 -3.70 -1.36
C TYR A 88 1.45 -2.86 -1.64
N LEU A 89 1.39 -2.20 -2.80
CA LEU A 89 0.25 -1.36 -3.15
C LEU A 89 -1.04 -2.18 -3.31
N ARG A 90 -0.97 -3.36 -3.95
CA ARG A 90 -2.14 -4.26 -4.08
C ARG A 90 -2.66 -4.73 -2.74
N LEU A 91 -1.77 -5.12 -1.83
CA LEU A 91 -2.14 -5.56 -0.49
C LEU A 91 -2.89 -4.47 0.28
N ARG A 92 -2.44 -3.22 0.17
CA ARG A 92 -3.13 -2.08 0.77
C ARG A 92 -4.51 -1.84 0.16
N LEU A 93 -4.64 -1.87 -1.16
CA LEU A 93 -5.94 -1.75 -1.83
C LEU A 93 -6.92 -2.84 -1.41
N GLN A 94 -6.46 -4.10 -1.28
CA GLN A 94 -7.29 -5.20 -0.78
C GLN A 94 -7.79 -4.97 0.65
N LYS A 95 -6.94 -4.43 1.53
CA LYS A 95 -7.37 -4.06 2.89
C LYS A 95 -8.38 -2.91 2.87
N ILE A 96 -8.15 -1.90 2.03
CA ILE A 96 -9.06 -0.76 1.90
C ILE A 96 -10.44 -1.23 1.42
N GLU A 97 -10.48 -2.11 0.42
CA GLU A 97 -11.71 -2.68 -0.11
C GLU A 97 -12.44 -3.51 0.96
N LYS A 98 -11.72 -4.32 1.73
CA LYS A 98 -12.27 -5.19 2.77
C LYS A 98 -12.79 -4.45 4.01
N TYR A 99 -12.20 -3.31 4.35
CA TYR A 99 -12.52 -2.56 5.58
C TYR A 99 -13.09 -1.17 5.27
N MET A 100 -13.76 -1.04 4.14
CA MET A 100 -14.11 0.24 3.53
C MET A 100 -15.05 1.08 4.41
N ALA A 101 -16.07 0.46 5.01
CA ALA A 101 -16.99 1.14 5.93
C ALA A 101 -16.26 1.64 7.18
N HIS A 102 -15.43 0.78 7.79
CA HIS A 102 -14.64 1.11 8.97
C HIS A 102 -13.64 2.24 8.71
N ILE A 103 -12.96 2.22 7.55
CA ILE A 103 -12.04 3.28 7.14
C ILE A 103 -12.82 4.58 6.88
N ALA A 104 -13.97 4.54 6.21
CA ALA A 104 -14.77 5.72 5.91
C ALA A 104 -15.30 6.43 7.17
N ASN A 105 -15.51 5.70 8.26
CA ASN A 105 -16.02 6.22 9.53
C ASN A 105 -14.92 6.66 10.50
N SER A 106 -13.63 6.53 10.13
CA SER A 106 -12.49 6.89 10.97
C SER A 106 -11.56 7.88 10.27
N GLU A 107 -11.52 9.12 10.77
CA GLU A 107 -10.63 10.16 10.25
C GLU A 107 -9.14 9.79 10.41
N ASP A 108 -8.79 9.11 11.51
CA ASP A 108 -7.44 8.57 11.72
C ASP A 108 -7.06 7.60 10.60
N LEU A 109 -7.92 6.63 10.29
CA LEU A 109 -7.62 5.66 9.22
C LEU A 109 -7.57 6.31 7.84
N LEU A 110 -8.45 7.28 7.54
CA LEU A 110 -8.38 8.04 6.29
C LEU A 110 -7.05 8.80 6.14
N SER A 111 -6.51 9.32 7.23
CA SER A 111 -5.21 10.00 7.23
C SER A 111 -4.03 9.06 6.91
N ARG A 112 -4.21 7.74 7.12
CA ARG A 112 -3.21 6.71 6.78
C ARG A 112 -3.17 6.36 5.30
N LEU A 113 -4.14 6.81 4.50
CA LEU A 113 -4.23 6.51 3.07
C LEU A 113 -3.55 7.60 2.22
N SER A 114 -2.94 7.20 1.11
CA SER A 114 -2.56 8.14 0.06
C SER A 114 -3.78 8.82 -0.58
N GLN A 115 -3.58 9.95 -1.27
CA GLN A 115 -4.67 10.63 -1.97
C GLN A 115 -5.35 9.74 -3.02
N GLN A 116 -4.58 8.89 -3.71
CA GLN A 116 -5.12 7.93 -4.69
C GLN A 116 -5.92 6.82 -4.00
N GLU A 117 -5.44 6.32 -2.85
CA GLU A 117 -6.15 5.34 -2.03
C GLU A 117 -7.46 5.90 -1.47
N GLN A 118 -7.49 7.16 -1.04
CA GLN A 118 -8.73 7.82 -0.58
C GLN A 118 -9.77 7.92 -1.69
N ARG A 119 -9.35 8.28 -2.91
CA ARG A 119 -10.24 8.30 -4.09
C ARG A 119 -10.77 6.90 -4.40
N PHE A 120 -9.91 5.89 -4.32
CA PHE A 120 -10.31 4.49 -4.51
C PHE A 120 -11.35 4.07 -3.46
N ALA A 121 -11.08 4.30 -2.17
CA ALA A 121 -11.99 3.97 -1.07
C ALA A 121 -13.38 4.61 -1.27
N LYS A 122 -13.41 5.90 -1.63
CA LYS A 122 -14.65 6.62 -1.92
C LYS A 122 -15.40 6.00 -3.09
N SER A 123 -14.72 5.76 -4.21
CA SER A 123 -15.34 5.18 -5.40
C SER A 123 -15.88 3.78 -5.15
N CYS A 124 -15.15 2.94 -4.41
CA CYS A 124 -15.62 1.60 -4.07
C CYS A 124 -16.87 1.65 -3.18
N LYS A 125 -16.94 2.63 -2.25
CA LYS A 125 -18.10 2.80 -1.36
C LYS A 125 -19.34 3.15 -2.16
N GLU A 126 -19.22 4.16 -3.02
CA GLU A 126 -20.31 4.61 -3.90
C GLU A 126 -20.80 3.48 -4.82
N ILE A 127 -19.88 2.69 -5.38
CA ILE A 127 -20.24 1.54 -6.24
C ILE A 127 -21.00 0.47 -5.44
N MET A 128 -20.52 0.14 -4.24
CA MET A 128 -21.13 -0.87 -3.39
C MET A 128 -22.53 -0.44 -2.91
N GLU A 129 -22.65 0.79 -2.40
CA GLU A 129 -23.94 1.36 -1.97
C GLU A 129 -24.97 1.31 -3.09
N LYS A 130 -24.61 1.82 -4.27
CA LYS A 130 -25.49 1.80 -5.44
C LYS A 130 -25.88 0.38 -5.85
N HIS A 131 -24.94 -0.57 -5.83
CA HIS A 131 -25.22 -1.95 -6.19
C HIS A 131 -26.21 -2.60 -5.21
N LEU A 132 -26.05 -2.37 -3.91
CA LEU A 132 -26.93 -2.90 -2.88
C LEU A 132 -28.32 -2.27 -2.93
N GLU A 133 -28.40 -0.95 -3.12
CA GLU A 133 -29.65 -0.20 -3.31
C GLU A 133 -30.50 -0.77 -4.45
N GLN A 134 -29.88 -0.96 -5.62
CA GLN A 134 -30.54 -1.45 -6.82
C GLN A 134 -30.92 -2.94 -6.73
N SER A 135 -30.07 -3.75 -6.09
CA SER A 135 -30.27 -5.20 -6.08
C SER A 135 -31.26 -5.66 -5.02
N VAL A 136 -31.13 -5.14 -3.79
CA VAL A 136 -31.81 -5.67 -2.60
C VAL A 136 -32.50 -4.58 -1.79
N LEU A 137 -31.81 -3.50 -1.41
CA LEU A 137 -32.29 -2.61 -0.33
C LEU A 137 -33.60 -1.89 -0.69
N SER A 138 -33.76 -1.47 -1.95
CA SER A 138 -35.01 -0.87 -2.44
C SER A 138 -36.24 -1.80 -2.37
N LYS A 139 -36.03 -3.10 -2.18
CA LYS A 139 -37.08 -4.12 -2.07
C LYS A 139 -37.37 -4.51 -0.61
N LEU A 140 -36.58 -4.02 0.34
CA LEU A 140 -36.76 -4.37 1.74
C LEU A 140 -37.89 -3.55 2.38
N PRO A 141 -38.56 -4.09 3.41
CA PRO A 141 -39.56 -3.34 4.17
C PRO A 141 -38.97 -2.08 4.81
N TYR A 142 -39.83 -1.11 5.10
CA TYR A 142 -39.45 0.15 5.74
C TYR A 142 -38.56 -0.08 6.98
N GLY A 143 -37.43 0.62 7.02
CA GLY A 143 -36.50 0.57 8.15
C GLY A 143 -35.37 -0.46 8.04
N TYR A 144 -35.29 -1.18 6.93
CA TYR A 144 -34.22 -2.12 6.60
C TYR A 144 -33.55 -1.81 5.26
N ASP A 145 -33.83 -0.65 4.68
CA ASP A 145 -33.31 -0.18 3.39
C ASP A 145 -31.95 0.53 3.49
N SER A 146 -31.37 0.61 4.70
CA SER A 146 -30.08 1.23 4.94
C SER A 146 -28.92 0.26 4.72
N VAL A 147 -27.86 0.76 4.08
CA VAL A 147 -26.57 0.06 3.97
C VAL A 147 -25.84 0.01 5.32
N THR A 148 -26.03 0.99 6.21
CA THR A 148 -25.21 1.17 7.42
C THR A 148 -25.92 0.86 8.73
N ARG A 149 -27.24 0.68 8.70
CA ARG A 149 -28.08 0.42 9.89
C ARG A 149 -28.74 -0.94 9.80
N GLN A 150 -28.58 -1.76 10.85
CA GLN A 150 -29.21 -3.09 10.92
C GLN A 150 -30.69 -3.04 11.30
N SER A 151 -31.13 -1.98 11.99
CA SER A 151 -32.51 -1.85 12.46
C SER A 151 -32.94 -0.41 12.68
N LEU A 152 -34.26 -0.19 12.76
CA LEU A 152 -34.87 1.09 13.14
C LEU A 152 -34.49 1.57 14.54
N SER A 153 -34.14 0.65 15.44
CA SER A 153 -33.72 0.99 16.83
C SER A 153 -32.27 1.43 16.93
N SER A 154 -31.45 1.15 15.92
CA SER A 154 -30.04 1.51 15.90
C SER A 154 -29.96 3.03 15.68
N THR A 155 -29.52 3.80 16.66
CA THR A 155 -29.40 5.27 16.54
C THR A 155 -28.15 5.72 15.78
N GLU A 156 -27.13 4.86 15.75
CA GLU A 156 -25.82 5.07 15.10
C GLU A 156 -25.60 4.01 14.00
N ASP A 157 -24.60 4.24 13.14
CA ASP A 157 -24.17 3.25 12.14
C ASP A 157 -23.54 2.05 12.87
N ASP A 158 -24.29 0.95 12.95
CA ASP A 158 -23.97 -0.24 13.74
C ASP A 158 -23.42 -1.39 12.88
N MET A 159 -23.25 -1.16 11.58
CA MET A 159 -22.64 -2.14 10.69
C MET A 159 -21.11 -2.01 10.63
N VAL A 160 -20.44 -3.04 11.14
CA VAL A 160 -18.98 -3.06 11.29
C VAL A 160 -18.24 -3.68 10.09
N ASN A 161 -18.94 -4.32 9.16
CA ASN A 161 -18.34 -5.01 8.02
C ASN A 161 -19.22 -4.90 6.76
N LEU A 162 -18.64 -4.34 5.68
CA LEU A 162 -19.02 -4.56 4.27
C LEU A 162 -17.80 -5.11 3.54
#